data_AF-A0A9Q0UX61-F1
#
_entry.id   AF-A0A9Q0UX61-F1
#
_cell.length_a   1.000
_cell.length_b   1.000
_cell.length_c   1.000
_cell.angle_alpha   90.00
_cell.angle_beta   90.00
_cell.angle_gamma   90.00
#
_symmetry.space_group_name_H-M   'P 1'
#
loop_
_entity.id
_entity.type
_entity.pdbx_description
1 polymer ?
#
loop_
_entity_poly.entity_id
_entity_poly.type
_entity_poly.pdbx_seq_one_letter_code
_entity_poly.pdbx_strand_id
1 'polypeptide(L)'
;MKREFPATRSSPFPDEVLERVLSLLQSPKDRSAVSLVCKDWYNAESWSRTHVFIGNCYSVSPEIVARRFPIIKSVTLKGKPRFSDFNLVPENWGADVHPWLVVFATKYPFLEELRLKRMVVSDESLEFLAVNFPNFKVLSLFSCDGFSTDGLAAIATHCK
;
A
#
# COMPACT_ATOMS: atom_id res chain seq x y z
N MET A 1 -47.36 13.29 3.46
CA MET A 1 -46.10 13.74 4.09
C MET A 1 -44.97 13.46 3.11
N LYS A 2 -44.55 14.45 2.32
CA LYS A 2 -43.47 14.29 1.33
C LYS A 2 -42.15 14.16 2.08
N ARG A 3 -41.45 13.02 1.95
CA ARG A 3 -40.07 12.89 2.41
C ARG A 3 -39.20 13.66 1.43
N GLU A 4 -38.80 14.87 1.80
CA GLU A 4 -37.71 15.56 1.12
C GLU A 4 -36.43 14.79 1.40
N PHE A 5 -35.85 14.22 0.34
CA PHE A 5 -34.47 13.76 0.40
C PHE A 5 -33.59 15.01 0.56
N PRO A 6 -32.70 15.08 1.56
CA PRO A 6 -31.80 16.21 1.67
C PRO A 6 -30.97 16.26 0.39
N ALA A 7 -30.99 17.42 -0.28
CA ALA A 7 -30.13 17.69 -1.42
C ALA A 7 -28.70 17.25 -1.07
N THR A 8 -28.08 16.43 -1.91
CA THR A 8 -26.64 16.17 -1.85
C THR A 8 -25.96 17.53 -1.82
N ARG A 9 -25.44 17.94 -0.65
CA ARG A 9 -24.60 19.13 -0.55
C ARG A 9 -23.45 18.90 -1.52
N SER A 10 -23.47 19.59 -2.65
CA SER A 10 -22.30 19.68 -3.50
C SER A 10 -21.21 20.35 -2.68
N SER A 11 -20.00 19.78 -2.71
CA SER A 11 -18.83 20.44 -2.15
C SER A 11 -18.75 21.88 -2.68
N PRO A 12 -18.35 22.86 -1.87
CA PRO A 12 -18.18 24.23 -2.34
C PRO A 12 -17.03 24.38 -3.35
N PHE A 13 -16.22 23.33 -3.54
CA PHE A 13 -15.09 23.29 -4.45
C PHE A 13 -15.17 22.05 -5.35
N PRO A 14 -14.81 22.17 -6.65
CA PRO A 14 -14.59 21.01 -7.52
C PRO A 14 -13.52 20.06 -6.96
N ASP A 15 -13.60 18.77 -7.32
CA ASP A 15 -12.66 17.75 -6.84
C ASP A 15 -11.21 18.08 -7.22
N GLU A 16 -10.97 18.70 -8.38
CA GLU A 16 -9.64 19.12 -8.84
C GLU A 16 -8.97 20.11 -7.88
N VAL A 17 -9.77 20.97 -7.24
CA VAL A 17 -9.26 21.95 -6.26
C VAL A 17 -8.85 21.22 -4.98
N LEU A 18 -9.66 20.26 -4.52
CA LEU A 18 -9.34 19.46 -3.34
C LEU A 18 -8.07 18.63 -3.58
N GLU A 19 -7.94 18.00 -4.75
CA GLU A 19 -6.73 17.27 -5.14
C GLU A 19 -5.51 18.18 -5.15
N ARG A 20 -5.63 19.40 -5.68
CA ARG A 20 -4.53 20.36 -5.68
C ARG A 20 -4.10 20.74 -4.27
N VAL A 21 -5.04 21.00 -3.36
CA VAL A 21 -4.74 21.28 -1.95
C VAL A 21 -4.07 20.07 -1.29
N LEU A 22 -4.61 18.86 -1.50
CA LEU A 22 -4.07 17.61 -0.97
C LEU A 22 -2.65 17.31 -1.49
N SER A 23 -2.31 17.74 -2.71
CA SER A 23 -0.96 17.61 -3.28
C SER A 23 0.10 18.43 -2.54
N LEU A 24 -0.32 19.49 -1.83
CA LEU A 24 0.56 20.33 -1.02
C LEU A 24 0.83 19.72 0.37
N LEU A 25 -0.02 18.79 0.82
CA LEU A 25 0.13 18.13 2.13
C LEU A 25 1.16 17.01 2.07
N GLN A 26 2.38 17.28 2.56
CA GLN A 26 3.47 16.31 2.61
C GLN A 26 3.34 15.33 3.79
N SER A 27 2.73 15.76 4.90
CA SER A 27 2.56 14.95 6.09
C SER A 27 1.48 13.87 5.89
N PRO A 28 1.80 12.59 6.08
CA PRO A 28 0.80 11.53 6.04
C PRO A 28 -0.28 11.70 7.11
N LYS A 29 0.08 12.25 8.28
CA LYS A 29 -0.85 12.49 9.38
C LYS A 29 -1.88 13.56 9.02
N ASP A 30 -1.45 14.61 8.33
CA ASP A 30 -2.33 15.71 7.92
C ASP A 30 -3.32 15.22 6.88
N ARG A 31 -2.87 14.39 5.92
CA ARG A 31 -3.77 13.72 4.98
C ARG A 31 -4.81 12.85 5.69
N SER A 32 -4.40 12.08 6.70
CA SER A 32 -5.35 11.28 7.50
C SER A 32 -6.38 12.17 8.21
N ALA A 33 -5.95 13.28 8.81
CA ALA A 33 -6.84 14.22 9.49
C ALA A 33 -7.84 14.87 8.51
N VAL A 34 -7.38 15.30 7.33
CA VAL A 34 -8.22 15.90 6.29
C VAL A 34 -9.29 14.93 5.81
N SER A 35 -8.98 13.63 5.70
CA SER A 35 -9.95 12.62 5.26
C SER A 35 -11.13 12.42 6.22
N LEU A 36 -11.09 13.00 7.42
CA LEU A 36 -12.15 12.92 8.43
C LEU A 36 -13.05 14.16 8.49
N VAL A 37 -12.77 15.19 7.68
CA VAL A 37 -13.54 16.46 7.70
C VAL A 37 -14.96 16.26 7.18
N CYS A 38 -15.10 15.68 5.99
CA CYS A 38 -16.39 15.31 5.40
C CYS A 38 -16.20 14.25 4.30
N LYS A 39 -17.31 13.81 3.68
CA LYS A 39 -17.28 12.80 2.61
C LYS A 39 -16.52 13.25 1.37
N ASP A 40 -16.57 14.53 1.03
CA ASP A 40 -15.88 15.05 -0.17
C ASP A 40 -14.36 14.99 0.03
N TRP A 41 -13.87 15.46 1.18
CA TRP A 41 -12.45 15.35 1.55
C TRP A 41 -12.00 13.90 1.75
N TYR A 42 -12.85 13.04 2.29
CA TYR A 42 -12.61 11.59 2.39
C TYR A 42 -12.35 11.00 1.00
N ASN A 43 -13.21 11.31 0.03
CA ASN A 43 -13.12 10.80 -1.34
C ASN A 43 -11.89 11.38 -2.04
N ALA A 44 -11.72 12.70 -2.05
CA ALA A 44 -10.57 13.35 -2.68
C ALA A 44 -9.23 12.85 -2.10
N GLU A 45 -9.15 12.60 -0.79
CA GLU A 45 -7.96 12.02 -0.17
C GLU A 45 -7.71 10.59 -0.62
N SER A 46 -8.76 9.76 -0.69
CA SER A 46 -8.74 8.39 -1.20
C SER A 46 -8.18 8.35 -2.63
N TRP A 47 -8.76 9.12 -3.57
CA TRP A 47 -8.38 9.10 -4.99
C TRP A 47 -7.07 9.81 -5.30
N SER A 48 -6.44 10.51 -4.34
CA SER A 48 -5.15 11.18 -4.53
C SER A 48 -4.00 10.57 -3.72
N ARG A 49 -4.26 9.58 -2.85
CA ARG A 49 -3.21 8.94 -2.02
C ARG A 49 -2.40 7.95 -2.86
N THR A 50 -1.12 8.27 -3.07
CA THR A 50 -0.19 7.41 -3.83
C THR A 50 0.78 6.62 -2.96
N HIS A 51 0.96 7.00 -1.69
CA HIS A 51 1.91 6.37 -0.76
C HIS A 51 1.20 5.91 0.49
N VAL A 52 1.35 4.64 0.88
CA VAL A 52 0.70 4.07 2.06
C VAL A 52 1.70 3.34 2.95
N PHE A 53 1.59 3.57 4.25
CA PHE A 53 2.38 2.91 5.29
C PHE A 53 1.48 2.00 6.13
N ILE A 54 1.84 0.72 6.21
CA ILE A 54 1.15 -0.30 7.00
C ILE A 54 2.15 -0.86 8.01
N GLY A 55 2.04 -0.38 9.24
CA GLY A 55 2.97 -0.71 10.32
C GLY A 55 2.82 -2.12 10.89
N ASN A 56 1.76 -2.84 10.50
CA ASN A 56 1.48 -4.22 10.85
C ASN A 56 0.65 -4.84 9.71
N CYS A 57 1.20 -5.83 9.00
CA CYS A 57 0.52 -6.50 7.88
C CYS A 57 -0.73 -7.29 8.28
N TYR A 58 -0.99 -7.45 9.58
CA TYR A 58 -2.22 -8.07 10.09
C TYR A 58 -3.25 -7.06 10.58
N SER A 59 -2.98 -5.74 10.53
CA SER A 59 -3.95 -4.73 10.97
C SER A 59 -5.04 -4.45 9.94
N VAL A 60 -4.83 -4.83 8.67
CA VAL A 60 -5.76 -4.55 7.57
C VAL A 60 -5.50 -5.55 6.44
N SER A 61 -6.55 -5.94 5.71
CA SER A 61 -6.41 -6.79 4.52
C SER A 61 -6.00 -5.98 3.28
N PRO A 62 -5.30 -6.59 2.30
CA PRO A 62 -4.96 -5.91 1.06
C PRO A 62 -6.19 -5.41 0.29
N GLU A 63 -7.33 -6.10 0.35
CA GLU A 63 -8.58 -5.69 -0.32
C GLU A 63 -9.19 -4.44 0.31
N ILE A 64 -9.10 -4.29 1.62
CA ILE A 64 -9.56 -3.07 2.31
C ILE A 64 -8.70 -1.89 1.90
N VAL A 65 -7.37 -2.07 1.84
CA VAL A 65 -6.44 -1.04 1.36
C VAL A 65 -6.77 -0.66 -0.09
N ALA A 66 -6.95 -1.64 -0.97
CA ALA A 66 -7.29 -1.42 -2.37
C ALA A 66 -8.65 -0.76 -2.60
N ARG A 67 -9.62 -1.01 -1.73
CA ARG A 67 -10.90 -0.32 -1.77
C ARG A 67 -10.78 1.13 -1.33
N ARG A 68 -9.89 1.42 -0.38
CA ARG A 68 -9.72 2.77 0.20
C ARG A 68 -8.78 3.66 -0.61
N PHE A 69 -7.79 3.11 -1.30
CA PHE A 69 -6.77 3.89 -1.98
C PHE A 69 -6.53 3.32 -3.38
N PRO A 70 -7.28 3.76 -4.40
CA PRO A 70 -7.28 3.11 -5.70
C PRO A 70 -6.03 3.36 -6.55
N ILE A 71 -5.19 4.33 -6.20
CA ILE A 71 -4.04 4.76 -7.04
C ILE A 71 -2.69 4.69 -6.31
N ILE A 72 -2.48 3.67 -5.47
CA ILE A 72 -1.21 3.48 -4.76
C ILE A 72 -0.06 3.19 -5.75
N LYS A 73 1.04 3.93 -5.57
CA LYS A 73 2.33 3.74 -6.27
C LYS A 73 3.44 3.25 -5.35
N SER A 74 3.36 3.54 -4.05
CA SER A 74 4.36 3.13 -3.05
C SER A 74 3.69 2.54 -1.82
N VAL A 75 4.16 1.36 -1.41
CA VAL A 75 3.73 0.70 -0.16
C VAL A 75 4.92 0.42 0.72
N THR A 76 4.79 0.79 2.00
CA THR A 76 5.65 0.26 3.06
C THR A 76 4.85 -0.69 3.94
N LEU A 77 5.30 -1.93 4.10
CA LEU A 77 4.64 -2.98 4.87
C LEU A 77 5.59 -3.55 5.92
N LYS A 78 5.11 -3.69 7.16
CA LYS A 78 5.85 -4.32 8.25
C LYS A 78 5.15 -5.58 8.75
N GLY A 79 5.92 -6.63 8.96
CA GLY A 79 5.41 -7.94 9.37
C GLY A 79 5.67 -8.25 10.83
N LYS A 80 6.64 -9.14 11.08
CA LYS A 80 6.99 -9.66 12.39
C LYS A 80 7.28 -8.53 13.40
N PRO A 81 6.93 -8.72 14.68
CA PRO A 81 7.23 -7.74 15.72
C PRO A 81 8.74 -7.57 15.87
N ARG A 82 9.19 -6.48 16.53
CA ARG A 82 10.62 -6.18 16.72
C ARG A 82 11.41 -7.30 17.39
N PHE A 83 10.76 -8.16 18.16
CA PHE A 83 11.35 -9.32 18.80
C PHE A 83 11.97 -10.33 17.82
N SER A 84 11.60 -10.31 16.53
CA SER A 84 12.24 -11.17 15.52
C SER A 84 13.73 -10.85 15.33
N ASP A 85 14.14 -9.59 15.54
CA ASP A 85 15.55 -9.18 15.42
C ASP A 85 16.44 -9.82 16.50
N PHE A 86 15.82 -10.41 17.52
CA PHE A 86 16.48 -11.04 18.67
C PHE A 86 16.21 -12.56 18.74
N ASN A 87 15.72 -13.17 17.66
CA ASN A 87 15.33 -14.60 17.62
C ASN A 87 14.28 -14.98 18.68
N LEU A 88 13.44 -14.03 19.11
CA LEU A 88 12.37 -14.24 20.10
C LEU A 88 10.99 -14.48 19.46
N VAL A 89 10.97 -14.73 18.15
CA VAL A 89 9.76 -14.99 17.37
C VAL A 89 9.96 -16.28 16.59
N PRO A 90 9.02 -17.24 16.60
CA PRO A 90 9.12 -18.46 15.84
C PRO A 90 9.31 -18.20 14.33
N GLU A 91 10.06 -19.06 13.65
CA GLU A 91 10.32 -18.92 12.21
C GLU A 91 9.02 -18.90 11.39
N ASN A 92 8.06 -19.75 11.76
CA ASN A 92 6.74 -19.89 11.12
C ASN A 92 5.67 -18.92 11.68
N TRP A 93 6.07 -17.80 12.29
CA TRP A 93 5.13 -16.82 12.84
C TRP A 93 4.16 -16.23 11.79
N GLY A 94 4.59 -16.19 10.53
CA GLY A 94 3.83 -15.62 9.41
C GLY A 94 4.50 -14.37 8.84
N ALA A 95 3.70 -13.37 8.46
CA ALA A 95 4.06 -12.20 7.66
C ALA A 95 4.43 -12.50 6.20
N ASP A 96 3.70 -13.41 5.56
CA ASP A 96 3.83 -13.67 4.14
C ASP A 96 3.37 -12.46 3.30
N VAL A 97 4.22 -12.05 2.34
CA VAL A 97 3.94 -10.97 1.41
C VAL A 97 3.07 -11.42 0.23
N HIS A 98 3.04 -12.70 -0.13
CA HIS A 98 2.41 -13.17 -1.36
C HIS A 98 0.93 -12.77 -1.50
N PRO A 99 0.08 -12.89 -0.45
CA PRO A 99 -1.32 -12.44 -0.54
C PRO A 99 -1.47 -10.94 -0.84
N TRP A 100 -0.52 -10.11 -0.39
CA TRP A 100 -0.50 -8.69 -0.71
C TRP A 100 -0.19 -8.46 -2.18
N LEU A 101 0.80 -9.18 -2.73
CA LEU A 101 1.21 -9.04 -4.13
C LEU A 101 0.09 -9.42 -5.09
N VAL A 102 -0.65 -10.50 -4.83
CA VAL A 102 -1.76 -10.96 -5.69
C VAL A 102 -2.82 -9.88 -5.87
N VAL A 103 -3.24 -9.26 -4.76
CA VAL A 103 -4.22 -8.16 -4.80
C VAL A 103 -3.63 -6.93 -5.46
N PHE A 104 -2.39 -6.57 -5.12
CA PHE A 104 -1.74 -5.38 -5.67
C PHE A 104 -1.47 -5.50 -7.16
N ALA A 105 -1.12 -6.67 -7.69
CA ALA A 105 -0.95 -6.88 -9.14
C ALA A 105 -2.26 -6.61 -9.89
N THR A 106 -3.39 -7.01 -9.29
CA THR A 106 -4.72 -6.80 -9.89
C THR A 106 -5.17 -5.35 -9.80
N LYS A 107 -4.86 -4.67 -8.69
CA LYS A 107 -5.40 -3.34 -8.38
C LYS A 107 -4.48 -2.18 -8.77
N TYR A 108 -3.17 -2.43 -8.74
CA TYR A 108 -2.11 -1.46 -8.96
C TYR A 108 -1.05 -2.00 -9.93
N PRO A 109 -1.40 -2.27 -11.20
CA PRO A 109 -0.41 -2.64 -12.22
C PRO A 109 0.67 -1.54 -12.45
N PHE A 110 0.46 -0.35 -11.87
CA PHE A 110 1.34 0.81 -11.86
C PHE A 110 2.12 0.98 -10.55
N LEU A 111 2.18 -0.03 -9.67
CA LEU A 111 2.97 0.04 -8.45
C LEU A 111 4.46 0.22 -8.80
N GLU A 112 5.11 1.21 -8.19
CA GLU A 112 6.49 1.62 -8.49
C GLU A 112 7.44 1.25 -7.34
N GLU A 113 6.95 1.18 -6.10
CA GLU A 113 7.78 0.99 -4.91
C GLU A 113 7.15 0.04 -3.90
N LEU A 114 7.96 -0.90 -3.40
CA LEU A 114 7.60 -1.78 -2.29
C LEU A 114 8.74 -1.83 -1.27
N ARG A 115 8.43 -1.43 -0.04
CA ARG A 115 9.35 -1.50 1.10
C ARG A 115 8.81 -2.47 2.14
N LEU A 116 9.53 -3.55 2.34
CA LEU A 116 9.19 -4.61 3.27
C LEU A 116 10.13 -4.56 4.46
N LYS A 117 9.56 -4.73 5.66
CA LYS A 117 10.34 -4.86 6.88
C LYS A 117 9.85 -6.04 7.70
N ARG A 118 10.73 -6.99 7.97
CA ARG A 118 10.42 -8.21 8.74
C ARG A 118 9.24 -8.98 8.15
N MET A 119 9.24 -9.14 6.82
CA MET A 119 8.27 -9.94 6.09
C MET A 119 8.93 -11.24 5.64
N VAL A 120 8.14 -12.30 5.51
CA VAL A 120 8.52 -13.51 4.78
C VAL A 120 8.28 -13.24 3.29
N VAL A 121 9.31 -13.49 2.48
CA VAL A 121 9.32 -13.26 1.04
C VAL A 121 9.96 -14.48 0.41
N SER A 122 9.22 -15.20 -0.43
CA SER A 122 9.77 -16.36 -1.16
C SER A 122 10.33 -15.97 -2.52
N ASP A 123 11.10 -16.87 -3.15
CA ASP A 123 11.59 -16.66 -4.52
C ASP A 123 10.44 -16.52 -5.52
N GLU A 124 9.37 -17.30 -5.37
CA GLU A 124 8.16 -17.20 -6.20
C GLU A 124 7.47 -15.85 -6.00
N SER A 125 7.53 -15.27 -4.80
CA SER A 125 6.99 -13.94 -4.53
C SER A 125 7.80 -12.84 -5.20
N LEU A 126 9.13 -12.98 -5.24
CA LEU A 126 10.01 -12.04 -5.96
C LEU A 126 9.83 -12.17 -7.47
N GLU A 127 9.75 -13.38 -8.01
CA GLU A 127 9.45 -13.61 -9.43
C GLU A 127 8.08 -13.04 -9.82
N PHE A 128 7.04 -13.31 -9.01
CA PHE A 128 5.71 -12.76 -9.22
C PHE A 128 5.74 -11.23 -9.25
N LEU A 129 6.43 -10.61 -8.30
CA LEU A 129 6.62 -9.15 -8.26
C LEU A 129 7.31 -8.66 -9.54
N ALA A 130 8.38 -9.32 -9.97
CA ALA A 130 9.18 -8.88 -11.11
C ALA A 130 8.38 -8.87 -12.43
N VAL A 131 7.47 -9.83 -12.59
CA VAL A 131 6.69 -10.03 -13.81
C VAL A 131 5.40 -9.19 -13.84
N ASN A 132 4.78 -8.94 -12.70
CA ASN A 132 3.44 -8.32 -12.65
C ASN A 132 3.44 -6.79 -12.49
N PHE A 133 4.58 -6.18 -12.18
CA PHE A 133 4.69 -4.73 -11.99
C PHE A 133 5.68 -4.12 -13.00
N PRO A 134 5.25 -3.82 -14.23
CA PRO A 134 6.15 -3.39 -15.31
C PRO A 134 6.82 -2.03 -15.07
N ASN A 135 6.29 -1.21 -14.16
CA ASN A 135 6.83 0.10 -13.82
C ASN A 135 7.56 0.11 -12.46
N PHE A 136 7.93 -1.06 -11.96
CA PHE A 136 8.54 -1.20 -10.64
C PHE A 136 9.97 -0.68 -10.62
N LYS A 137 10.28 0.16 -9.62
CA LYS A 137 11.54 0.93 -9.54
C LYS A 137 12.30 0.72 -8.25
N VAL A 138 11.59 0.53 -7.13
CA VAL A 138 12.21 0.53 -5.80
C VAL A 138 11.76 -0.69 -5.00
N LEU A 139 12.71 -1.59 -4.75
CA LEU A 139 12.57 -2.68 -3.78
C LEU A 139 13.43 -2.39 -2.55
N SER A 140 12.84 -2.49 -1.36
CA SER A 140 13.59 -2.46 -0.10
C SER A 140 13.21 -3.65 0.76
N LEU A 141 14.17 -4.53 1.05
CA LEU A 141 13.99 -5.68 1.93
C LEU A 141 14.80 -5.46 3.21
N PHE A 142 14.13 -5.11 4.32
CA PHE A 142 14.78 -4.83 5.60
C PHE A 142 14.49 -5.93 6.62
N SER A 143 15.49 -6.74 6.94
CA SER A 143 15.33 -7.89 7.85
C SER A 143 14.22 -8.85 7.40
N CYS A 144 14.10 -9.06 6.09
CA CYS A 144 13.19 -10.05 5.51
C CYS A 144 13.90 -11.41 5.40
N ASP A 145 13.11 -12.49 5.33
CA ASP A 145 13.60 -13.87 5.18
C ASP A 145 12.75 -14.66 4.17
N GLY A 146 13.21 -15.85 3.78
CA GLY A 146 12.47 -16.78 2.91
C GLY A 146 12.89 -16.83 1.43
N PHE A 147 13.77 -15.95 0.98
CA PHE A 147 14.24 -15.88 -0.41
C PHE A 147 15.71 -16.26 -0.52
N SER A 148 16.13 -16.58 -1.74
CA SER A 148 17.49 -16.93 -2.10
C SER A 148 18.05 -15.97 -3.17
N THR A 149 19.21 -16.32 -3.73
CA THR A 149 19.79 -15.59 -4.86
C THR A 149 18.96 -15.71 -6.13
N ASP A 150 18.13 -16.75 -6.26
CA ASP A 150 17.33 -16.99 -7.47
C ASP A 150 16.20 -15.97 -7.60
N GLY A 151 15.49 -15.67 -6.50
CA GLY A 151 14.50 -14.59 -6.48
C GLY A 151 15.10 -13.22 -6.76
N LEU A 152 16.33 -12.94 -6.28
CA LEU A 152 17.04 -11.71 -6.61
C LEU A 152 17.43 -11.64 -8.09
N ALA A 153 17.84 -12.77 -8.68
CA ALA A 153 18.13 -12.86 -10.10
C ALA A 153 16.89 -12.58 -10.96
N ALA A 154 15.70 -13.04 -10.54
CA ALA A 154 14.44 -12.72 -11.20
C ALA A 154 14.15 -11.21 -11.20
N ILE A 155 14.32 -10.53 -10.05
CA ILE A 155 14.17 -9.07 -9.96
C ILE A 155 15.13 -8.36 -10.91
N ALA A 156 16.42 -8.71 -10.88
CA ALA A 156 17.43 -8.08 -11.74
C ALA A 156 17.19 -8.31 -13.23
N THR A 157 16.52 -9.40 -13.59
CA THR A 157 16.23 -9.76 -14.99
C THR A 157 15.03 -8.98 -15.53
N HIS A 158 13.96 -8.86 -14.72
CA HIS A 158 12.67 -8.35 -15.18
C HIS A 158 12.41 -6.88 -14.82
N CYS A 159 12.98 -6.36 -13.72
CA CYS A 159 12.84 -4.95 -13.32
C CYS A 159 14.03 -4.14 -13.83
N LYS A 160 13.90 -3.52 -15.00
CA LYS A 160 14.94 -2.71 -15.65
C LYS A 160 14.75 -1.21 -15.45
#